data_AF-A0A3C1YJJ1-F1
#
_entry.id   AF-A0A3C1YJJ1-F1
#
_cell.length_a   1.000
_cell.length_b   1.000
_cell.length_c   1.000
_cell.angle_alpha   90.00
_cell.angle_beta   90.00
_cell.angle_gamma   90.00
#
_symmetry.space_group_name_H-M   'P 1'
#
loop_
_entity.id
_entity.type
_entity.pdbx_description
1 polymer ?
#
loop_
_entity_poly.entity_id
_entity_poly.type
_entity_poly.pdbx_seq_one_letter_code
_entity_poly.pdbx_strand_id
1 'polypeptide(L)'
;MVRAIVGANWGDEGKGKLTDMLAADSDVVMRYQGGANAGHTIVNNYGKFALHLLPSGVFYDHTTNIIGNGVALDIPKFVKEVQSLVDQGVPKPHLLVSDRAQIMMPYHVLFDLYEEERLGKKS
;
A
#
# COMPACT_ATOMS: atom_id res chain seq x y z
N MET A 1 10.42 19.70 -1.61
CA MET A 1 11.18 18.90 -2.61
C MET A 1 10.35 17.67 -2.93
N VAL A 2 10.25 17.25 -4.19
CA VAL A 2 9.49 16.04 -4.59
C VAL A 2 10.47 14.91 -4.86
N ARG A 3 10.21 13.72 -4.33
CA ARG A 3 11.03 12.50 -4.51
C ARG A 3 10.13 11.36 -4.99
N ALA A 4 10.64 10.58 -5.95
CA ALA A 4 9.98 9.37 -6.42
C ALA A 4 10.84 8.15 -6.08
N ILE A 5 10.24 7.15 -5.46
CA ILE A 5 10.88 5.88 -5.12
C ILE A 5 10.30 4.82 -6.06
N VAL A 6 11.17 4.25 -6.89
CA VAL A 6 10.80 3.27 -7.92
C VAL A 6 11.72 2.05 -7.84
N GLY A 7 11.21 0.89 -8.27
CA GLY A 7 12.01 -0.32 -8.42
C GLY A 7 12.71 -0.28 -9.77
N ALA A 8 13.98 -0.64 -9.80
CA ALA A 8 14.74 -0.72 -11.05
C ALA A 8 14.67 -2.11 -11.70
N ASN A 9 14.14 -3.12 -10.99
CA ASN A 9 14.11 -4.52 -11.41
C ASN A 9 12.66 -5.06 -11.35
N TRP A 10 12.50 -6.34 -10.98
CA TRP A 10 11.22 -7.06 -10.94
C TRP A 10 10.64 -7.20 -9.53
N GLY A 11 10.70 -6.14 -8.72
CA GLY A 11 10.14 -6.17 -7.36
C GLY A 11 11.14 -6.62 -6.30
N ASP A 12 10.70 -6.56 -5.04
CA ASP A 12 11.46 -6.94 -3.84
C ASP A 12 12.83 -6.28 -3.64
N GLU A 13 13.06 -5.10 -4.24
CA GLU A 13 14.32 -4.36 -4.13
C GLU A 13 14.46 -3.60 -2.80
N GLY A 14 13.60 -3.87 -1.81
CA GLY A 14 13.64 -3.19 -0.51
C GLY A 14 13.09 -1.76 -0.52
N LYS A 15 12.32 -1.36 -1.54
CA LYS A 15 11.72 -0.03 -1.69
C LYS A 15 11.02 0.46 -0.42
N GLY A 16 10.25 -0.42 0.23
CA GLY A 16 9.50 -0.07 1.43
C GLY A 16 10.37 0.44 2.58
N LYS A 17 11.58 -0.09 2.75
CA LYS A 17 12.53 0.38 3.78
C LYS A 17 13.05 1.79 3.47
N LEU A 18 13.35 2.06 2.19
CA LEU A 18 13.78 3.38 1.76
C LEU A 18 12.64 4.40 1.88
N THR A 19 11.42 4.00 1.51
CA THR A 19 10.22 4.82 1.66
C THR A 19 9.95 5.16 3.11
N ASP A 20 10.04 4.20 4.01
CA ASP A 20 9.87 4.42 5.47
C ASP A 20 10.91 5.40 6.01
N MET A 21 12.19 5.20 5.68
CA MET A 21 13.27 6.11 6.08
C MET A 21 13.06 7.54 5.59
N LEU A 22 12.64 7.72 4.33
CA LEU A 22 12.38 9.05 3.77
C LEU A 22 11.04 9.65 4.23
N ALA A 23 10.08 8.82 4.64
CA ALA A 23 8.78 9.25 5.14
C ALA A 23 8.90 10.00 6.47
N ALA A 24 9.90 9.66 7.30
CA ALA A 24 10.15 10.32 8.58
C ALA A 24 10.33 11.85 8.48
N ASP A 25 10.83 12.34 7.36
CA ASP A 25 11.07 13.76 7.08
C ASP A 25 10.11 14.33 6.01
N SER A 26 9.04 13.60 5.66
CA SER A 26 8.14 13.98 4.56
C SER A 26 6.77 14.40 5.07
N ASP A 27 6.33 15.60 4.67
CA ASP A 27 4.98 16.11 4.98
C ASP A 27 3.86 15.30 4.28
N VAL A 28 4.17 14.69 3.13
CA VAL A 28 3.22 13.94 2.31
C VAL A 28 3.87 12.67 1.77
N VAL A 29 3.21 11.53 1.94
CA VAL A 29 3.61 10.25 1.36
C VAL A 29 2.45 9.69 0.55
N MET A 30 2.70 9.39 -0.73
CA MET A 30 1.68 9.01 -1.68
C MET A 30 2.00 7.67 -2.35
N ARG A 31 0.98 6.81 -2.43
CA ARG A 31 0.98 5.68 -3.37
C ARG A 31 0.30 6.10 -4.67
N TYR A 32 1.00 5.98 -5.79
CA TYR A 32 0.52 6.48 -7.07
C TYR A 32 0.01 5.39 -8.04
N GLN A 33 0.36 4.11 -7.81
CA GLN A 33 -0.04 3.00 -8.67
C GLN A 33 -0.11 1.66 -7.90
N GLY A 34 -0.61 0.63 -8.58
CA GLY A 34 -0.59 -0.75 -8.10
C GLY A 34 -1.81 -1.06 -7.24
N GLY A 35 -1.71 -2.05 -6.36
CA GLY A 35 -2.81 -2.38 -5.45
C GLY A 35 -2.32 -3.15 -4.23
N ALA A 36 -3.16 -4.05 -3.73
CA ALA A 36 -2.84 -4.93 -2.61
C ALA A 36 -1.86 -6.06 -2.97
N ASN A 37 -1.33 -6.07 -4.20
CA ASN A 37 -0.27 -6.95 -4.67
C ASN A 37 1.14 -6.47 -4.27
N ALA A 38 1.26 -5.22 -3.82
CA ALA A 38 2.48 -4.73 -3.18
C ALA A 38 2.53 -5.19 -1.71
N GLY A 39 3.73 -5.18 -1.13
CA GLY A 39 3.92 -5.46 0.28
C GLY A 39 5.23 -4.88 0.77
N HIS A 40 5.22 -4.32 1.97
CA HIS A 40 6.44 -4.06 2.74
C HIS A 40 6.16 -4.23 4.21
N THR A 41 7.16 -4.71 4.94
CA THR A 41 7.07 -4.86 6.39
C THR A 41 7.80 -3.72 7.06
N ILE A 42 7.13 -3.05 8.00
CA ILE A 42 7.71 -2.01 8.85
C ILE A 42 7.80 -2.57 10.27
N VAL A 43 8.95 -2.34 10.90
CA VAL A 43 9.19 -2.69 12.31
C VAL A 43 9.54 -1.40 13.03
N ASN A 44 8.68 -0.98 13.96
CA ASN A 44 8.84 0.24 14.73
C ASN A 44 8.40 0.02 16.19
N ASN A 45 8.30 1.11 16.96
CA ASN A 45 7.95 1.07 18.38
C ASN A 45 6.54 0.50 18.66
N TYR A 46 5.64 0.50 17.67
CA TYR A 46 4.30 -0.08 17.79
C TYR A 46 4.27 -1.58 17.46
N GLY A 47 5.35 -2.13 16.89
CA GLY A 47 5.46 -3.54 16.54
C GLY A 47 5.83 -3.79 15.08
N LYS A 48 5.36 -4.92 14.54
CA LYS A 48 5.63 -5.37 13.17
C LYS A 48 4.35 -5.31 12.34
N PHE A 49 4.39 -4.53 11.27
CA PHE A 49 3.24 -4.30 10.38
C PHE A 49 3.58 -4.71 8.96
N ALA A 50 2.74 -5.55 8.36
CA ALA A 50 2.79 -5.83 6.92
C ALA A 50 1.78 -4.93 6.22
N LEU A 51 2.28 -3.94 5.46
CA LEU A 51 1.45 -2.99 4.73
C LEU A 51 1.42 -3.36 3.25
N HIS A 52 0.22 -3.53 2.70
CA HIS A 52 -0.02 -3.80 1.29
C HIS A 52 -0.58 -2.60 0.57
N LEU A 53 -1.52 -1.82 1.14
CA LEU A 53 -2.13 -0.65 0.49
C LEU A 53 -1.74 0.67 1.14
N LEU A 54 -1.61 0.70 2.46
CA LEU A 54 -1.19 1.91 3.16
C LEU A 54 0.21 2.37 2.72
N PRO A 55 0.43 3.69 2.56
CA PRO A 55 1.78 4.24 2.39
C PRO A 55 2.60 4.06 3.67
N SER A 56 3.94 4.06 3.57
CA SER A 56 4.82 3.86 4.74
C SER A 56 4.73 4.98 5.78
N GLY A 57 4.24 6.16 5.37
CA GLY A 57 4.13 7.34 6.23
C GLY A 57 3.02 7.28 7.29
N VAL A 58 2.27 6.19 7.38
CA VAL A 58 1.11 6.06 8.30
C VAL A 58 1.49 6.02 9.78
N PHE A 59 2.78 5.92 10.10
CA PHE A 59 3.27 5.92 11.48
C PHE A 59 3.72 7.30 11.97
N TYR A 60 3.64 8.33 11.12
CA TYR A 60 4.08 9.69 11.44
C TYR A 60 2.88 10.64 11.47
N ASP A 61 2.61 11.22 12.64
CA ASP A 61 1.45 12.10 12.86
C ASP A 61 1.46 13.37 11.99
N HIS A 62 2.66 13.86 11.63
CA HIS A 62 2.81 15.05 10.79
C HIS A 62 2.62 14.76 9.30
N THR A 63 2.59 13.50 8.89
CA THR A 63 2.59 13.08 7.49
C THR A 63 1.17 12.82 6.98
N THR A 64 0.80 13.46 5.87
CA THR A 64 -0.42 13.14 5.14
C THR A 64 -0.19 11.97 4.19
N ASN A 65 -0.98 10.92 4.34
CA ASN A 65 -0.90 9.69 3.56
C ASN A 65 -1.96 9.70 2.46
N ILE A 66 -1.55 9.48 1.20
CA ILE A 66 -2.44 9.59 0.04
C ILE A 66 -2.50 8.28 -0.74
N ILE A 67 -3.70 7.78 -0.98
CA ILE A 67 -3.99 6.76 -2.01
C ILE A 67 -4.38 7.49 -3.30
N GLY A 68 -3.49 7.46 -4.28
CA GLY A 68 -3.66 8.12 -5.58
C GLY A 68 -4.66 7.42 -6.50
N ASN A 69 -5.07 8.14 -7.55
CA ASN A 69 -6.04 7.65 -8.53
C ASN A 69 -5.57 6.44 -9.37
N GLY A 70 -4.25 6.19 -9.44
CA GLY A 70 -3.70 5.03 -10.17
C GLY A 70 -3.72 3.73 -9.37
N VAL A 71 -4.24 3.73 -8.14
CA VAL A 71 -4.31 2.56 -7.27
C VAL A 71 -5.60 1.77 -7.53
N ALA A 72 -5.47 0.45 -7.71
CA ALA A 72 -6.55 -0.52 -7.61
C ALA A 72 -6.82 -0.82 -6.12
N LEU A 73 -7.80 -0.14 -5.55
CA LEU A 73 -8.12 -0.13 -4.13
C LEU A 73 -9.01 -1.32 -3.75
N ASP A 74 -8.44 -2.27 -3.01
CA ASP A 74 -9.18 -3.32 -2.30
C ASP A 74 -9.70 -2.76 -0.98
N ILE A 75 -10.98 -2.39 -0.94
CA ILE A 75 -11.61 -1.73 0.21
C ILE A 75 -11.55 -2.60 1.48
N PRO A 76 -11.96 -3.89 1.45
CA PRO A 76 -11.86 -4.76 2.63
C PRO A 76 -10.44 -4.85 3.21
N LYS A 77 -9.41 -5.06 2.37
CA LYS A 77 -8.02 -5.12 2.84
C LYS A 77 -7.55 -3.78 3.38
N PHE A 78 -7.88 -2.69 2.69
CA PHE A 78 -7.53 -1.34 3.11
C PHE A 78 -8.11 -1.01 4.51
N VAL A 79 -9.40 -1.27 4.73
CA VAL A 79 -10.06 -1.05 6.03
C VAL A 79 -9.43 -1.93 7.11
N LYS A 80 -9.15 -3.21 6.79
CA LYS A 80 -8.49 -4.13 7.72
C LYS A 80 -7.07 -3.65 8.11
N GLU A 81 -6.31 -3.12 7.16
CA GLU A 81 -4.99 -2.54 7.45
C GLU A 81 -5.09 -1.34 8.39
N VAL A 82 -6.00 -0.39 8.11
CA VAL A 82 -6.22 0.77 8.98
C VAL A 82 -6.64 0.33 10.38
N GLN A 83 -7.55 -0.64 10.49
CA GLN A 83 -7.98 -1.17 11.78
C GLN A 83 -6.82 -1.84 12.53
N SER A 84 -5.99 -2.62 11.84
CA SER A 84 -4.81 -3.25 12.42
C SER A 84 -3.80 -2.25 12.99
N LEU A 85 -3.70 -1.03 12.43
CA LEU A 85 -2.88 0.03 13.02
C LEU A 85 -3.46 0.50 14.35
N VAL A 86 -4.76 0.84 14.34
CA VAL A 86 -5.46 1.36 15.53
C VAL A 86 -5.48 0.32 16.65
N ASP A 87 -5.73 -0.95 16.34
CA ASP A 87 -5.75 -2.05 17.31
C ASP A 87 -4.40 -2.27 18.01
N GLN A 88 -3.30 -1.89 17.37
CA GLN A 88 -1.94 -1.95 17.91
C GLN A 88 -1.48 -0.64 18.55
N GLY A 89 -2.40 0.32 18.73
CA GLY A 89 -2.15 1.58 19.41
C GLY A 89 -1.46 2.65 18.56
N VAL A 90 -1.39 2.46 17.24
CA VAL A 90 -0.92 3.50 16.32
C VAL A 90 -2.02 4.59 16.25
N PRO A 91 -1.67 5.88 16.41
CA PRO A 91 -2.62 6.97 16.20
C PRO A 91 -3.27 6.87 14.81
N LYS A 92 -4.54 7.27 14.71
CA LYS A 92 -5.25 7.20 13.43
C LYS A 92 -4.55 8.10 12.41
N PRO A 93 -4.04 7.55 11.29
CA PRO A 93 -3.24 8.33 10.36
C PRO A 93 -4.09 9.37 9.61
N HIS A 94 -3.47 10.50 9.27
CA HIS A 94 -4.04 11.46 8.33
C HIS A 94 -4.04 10.86 6.93
N LEU A 95 -5.20 10.39 6.48
CA LEU A 95 -5.34 9.67 5.22
C LEU A 95 -6.33 10.32 4.27
N LEU A 96 -5.93 10.47 3.02
CA LEU A 96 -6.75 10.88 1.90
C LEU A 96 -6.80 9.77 0.84
N VAL A 97 -7.99 9.50 0.32
CA VAL A 97 -8.20 8.55 -0.77
C VAL A 97 -8.77 9.32 -1.96
N SER A 98 -8.17 9.16 -3.13
CA SER A 98 -8.69 9.77 -4.35
C SER A 98 -10.09 9.24 -4.67
N ASP A 99 -11.01 10.15 -4.98
CA ASP A 99 -12.34 9.87 -5.53
C ASP A 99 -12.31 9.18 -6.90
N ARG A 100 -11.13 9.13 -7.54
CA ARG A 100 -10.88 8.49 -8.84
C ARG A 100 -10.08 7.19 -8.73
N ALA A 101 -9.76 6.72 -7.52
CA ALA A 101 -9.14 5.41 -7.35
C ALA A 101 -10.10 4.30 -7.82
N GLN A 102 -9.58 3.34 -8.58
CA GLN A 102 -10.40 2.24 -9.08
C GLN A 102 -10.66 1.24 -7.96
N ILE A 103 -11.90 0.74 -7.83
CA ILE A 103 -12.25 -0.24 -6.81
C ILE A 103 -11.95 -1.65 -7.31
N MET A 104 -11.16 -2.39 -6.55
CA MET A 104 -10.93 -3.81 -6.78
C MET A 104 -12.13 -4.60 -6.26
N MET A 105 -12.90 -5.17 -7.17
CA MET A 105 -14.10 -5.94 -6.89
C MET A 105 -13.79 -7.45 -6.80
N PRO A 106 -14.59 -8.23 -6.05
CA PRO A 106 -14.35 -9.68 -5.89
C PRO A 106 -14.25 -10.47 -7.20
N TYR A 107 -14.99 -10.05 -8.23
CA TYR A 107 -14.94 -10.69 -9.55
C TYR A 107 -13.63 -10.43 -10.31
N HIS A 108 -12.88 -9.36 -10.02
CA HIS A 108 -11.54 -9.18 -10.59
C HIS A 108 -10.59 -10.27 -10.11
N VAL A 109 -10.69 -10.68 -8.83
CA VAL A 109 -9.92 -11.81 -8.28
C VAL A 109 -10.29 -13.12 -8.96
N LEU A 110 -11.59 -13.35 -9.20
CA LEU A 110 -12.06 -14.54 -9.91
C LEU A 110 -11.58 -14.56 -11.37
N PHE A 111 -11.59 -13.41 -12.06
CA PHE A 111 -11.06 -13.31 -13.42
C PHE A 111 -9.56 -13.60 -13.48
N ASP A 112 -8.79 -13.05 -12.55
CA ASP A 112 -7.34 -13.31 -12.45
C ASP A 112 -7.08 -14.82 -12.25
N LEU A 113 -7.79 -15.45 -11.32
CA LEU A 113 -7.69 -16.89 -11.05
C LEU A 113 -8.02 -17.75 -12.28
N TYR A 114 -9.15 -17.48 -12.94
CA TYR A 114 -9.57 -18.27 -14.10
C TYR A 114 -8.69 -18.04 -15.34
N GLU A 115 -8.11 -16.86 -15.47
CA GLU A 115 -7.17 -16.58 -16.57
C GLU A 115 -5.85 -17.35 -16.37
N GLU A 116 -5.33 -17.40 -15.13
CA GLU A 116 -4.16 -18.23 -14.79
C GLU A 116 -4.45 -19.73 -15.02
N GLU A 117 -5.62 -20.24 -14.63
CA GLU A 117 -6.03 -21.62 -14.93
C GLU A 117 -6.11 -21.91 -16.43
N ARG A 118 -6.57 -20.94 -17.23
CA ARG A 118 -6.68 -21.05 -18.68
C ARG A 118 -5.29 -21.08 -19.35
N LEU A 119 -4.35 -20.28 -18.85
CA LEU A 119 -2.98 -20.20 -19.36
C LEU A 119 -2.14 -21.41 -18.93
N GLY A 120 -2.32 -21.89 -17.70
CA GLY A 120 -1.62 -23.07 -17.17
C GLY A 120 -1.89 -24.36 -17.94
N LYS A 121 -3.09 -24.51 -18.54
CA LYS A 121 -3.43 -25.66 -19.40
C LYS A 121 -2.77 -25.64 -20.78
N LYS A 122 -2.14 -24.52 -21.17
CA LYS A 122 -1.42 -24.35 -22.44
C LYS A 122 0.11 -24.46 -22.29
N SER A 123 0.62 -24.70 -21.08
CA SER A 123 2.05 -24.87 -20.79
C SER A 123 2.44 -26.33 -20.62
#